data_AF-A0A973JSZ3-F1
#
_entry.id   AF-A0A973JSZ3-F1
#
_cell.length_a   1.000
_cell.length_b   1.000
_cell.length_c   1.000
_cell.angle_alpha   90.00
_cell.angle_beta   90.00
_cell.angle_gamma   90.00
#
_symmetry.space_group_name_H-M   'P 1'
#
loop_
_entity.id
_entity.type
_entity.pdbx_description
1 polymer ?
#
loop_
_entity_poly.entity_id
_entity_poly.type
_entity_poly.pdbx_seq_one_letter_code
_entity_poly.pdbx_strand_id
1 'polypeptide(L)'
;MGTNRQQYRNFLKDTVRRTIDFTMTDQNVGMAPPPLEKPVAADARRIDLVAKDSWRGFSGLDLISAIEGRRSHRSFMREPLKLEELSFLLWATQGIRQIASLSTAFRNVPSAGCRHALETYLCVLNVTGLEPGLYRYLPVEHQLLTISREGNLAERLAAAALGQVFLAKAPVTFVWTTIPYRMEWRYDIAAHKVIALDAGHVCQNLYLASAAIGCGTCAVAAYHQELMDELLGVDGDDEFTLYLAPVGRV
;
A
#
# COMPACT_ATOMS: atom_id res chain seq x y z
N MET A 1 -3.65 36.03 -4.24
CA MET A 1 -4.22 35.25 -3.12
C MET A 1 -3.06 34.72 -2.29
N GLY A 2 -2.92 35.16 -1.03
CA GLY A 2 -1.83 34.71 -0.16
C GLY A 2 -1.92 33.20 0.05
N THR A 3 -0.87 32.46 -0.28
CA THR A 3 -0.83 31.00 -0.13
C THR A 3 -1.09 30.61 1.33
N ASN A 4 -2.09 29.77 1.57
CA ASN A 4 -2.43 29.25 2.90
C ASN A 4 -1.41 28.21 3.40
N ARG A 5 -0.11 28.56 3.41
CA ARG A 5 0.97 27.68 3.86
C ARG A 5 0.77 27.26 5.32
N GLN A 6 0.09 28.08 6.12
CA GLN A 6 -0.20 27.78 7.51
C GLN A 6 -1.17 26.61 7.65
N GLN A 7 -2.25 26.56 6.86
CA GLN A 7 -3.20 25.44 6.87
C GLN A 7 -2.49 24.12 6.52
N TYR A 8 -1.70 24.10 5.43
CA TYR A 8 -0.95 22.89 5.04
C TYR A 8 0.10 22.46 6.07
N ARG A 9 0.75 23.42 6.75
CA ARG A 9 1.65 23.08 7.86
C ARG A 9 0.90 22.53 9.07
N ASN A 10 -0.32 23.01 9.34
CA ASN A 10 -1.11 22.55 10.46
C ASN A 10 -1.55 21.09 10.31
N PHE A 11 -1.75 20.60 9.08
CA PHE A 11 -1.98 19.18 8.79
C PHE A 11 -0.91 18.26 9.41
N LEU A 12 0.36 18.68 9.38
CA LEU A 12 1.46 17.88 9.92
C LEU A 12 1.67 18.05 11.44
N LYS A 13 1.02 19.02 12.08
CA LYS A 13 1.21 19.31 13.51
C LYS A 13 0.29 18.45 14.37
N ASP A 14 0.79 18.04 15.53
CA ASP A 14 -0.02 17.33 16.52
C ASP A 14 -0.96 18.24 17.33
N THR A 15 -0.90 19.56 17.11
CA THR A 15 -1.75 20.53 17.82
C THR A 15 -3.24 20.26 17.62
N VAL A 16 -3.63 19.56 16.54
CA VAL A 16 -4.98 19.07 16.30
C VAL A 16 -5.51 18.21 17.46
N ARG A 17 -4.66 17.46 18.16
CA ARG A 17 -5.10 16.66 19.32
C ARG A 17 -5.60 17.49 20.49
N ARG A 18 -5.25 18.78 20.56
CA ARG A 18 -5.76 19.70 21.59
C ARG A 18 -7.18 20.17 21.32
N THR A 19 -7.71 19.91 20.11
CA THR A 19 -9.04 20.33 19.69
C THR A 19 -10.04 19.16 19.65
N ILE A 20 -9.59 17.95 19.96
CA ILE A 20 -10.39 16.72 19.91
C ILE A 20 -10.72 16.30 21.34
N ASP A 21 -12.00 16.01 21.60
CA ASP A 21 -12.41 15.25 22.77
C ASP A 21 -12.32 13.76 22.45
N PHE A 22 -11.23 13.11 22.85
CA PHE A 22 -11.03 11.70 22.55
C PHE A 22 -12.08 10.79 23.19
N THR A 23 -12.78 11.23 24.25
CA THR A 23 -13.84 10.41 24.86
C THR A 23 -15.06 10.23 23.94
N MET A 24 -15.17 11.10 22.93
CA MET A 24 -16.27 11.12 21.97
C MET A 24 -15.95 10.42 20.65
N THR A 25 -14.75 9.83 20.49
CA THR A 25 -14.45 9.06 19.27
C THR A 25 -15.34 7.84 19.18
N ASP A 26 -15.65 7.40 17.96
CA ASP A 26 -16.46 6.21 17.69
C ASP A 26 -15.98 4.98 18.48
N GLN A 27 -14.67 4.80 18.62
CA GLN A 27 -14.09 3.78 19.50
C GLN A 27 -14.57 3.90 20.95
N ASN A 28 -14.49 5.09 21.55
CA ASN A 28 -14.74 5.29 22.97
C ASN A 28 -16.24 5.35 23.31
N VAL A 29 -17.10 5.71 22.36
CA VAL A 29 -18.56 5.64 22.51
C VAL A 29 -19.13 4.26 22.14
N GLY A 30 -18.29 3.30 21.77
CA GLY A 30 -18.67 1.89 21.60
C GLY A 30 -19.22 1.53 20.22
N MET A 31 -18.99 2.35 19.19
CA MET A 31 -19.34 2.02 17.81
C MET A 31 -18.51 0.82 17.31
N ALA A 32 -19.11 0.00 16.47
CA ALA A 32 -18.43 -1.17 15.92
C ALA A 32 -17.18 -0.76 15.14
N PRO A 33 -16.06 -1.49 15.28
CA PRO A 33 -14.84 -1.19 14.53
C PRO A 33 -15.04 -1.46 13.04
N PRO A 34 -14.45 -0.65 12.14
CA PRO A 34 -14.40 -1.00 10.73
C PRO A 34 -13.54 -2.26 10.51
N PRO A 35 -13.80 -3.01 9.42
CA PRO A 35 -13.16 -4.30 9.17
C PRO A 35 -11.65 -4.19 8.95
N LEU A 36 -10.92 -5.26 9.27
CA LEU A 36 -9.45 -5.34 9.18
C LEU A 36 -8.92 -5.19 7.74
N GLU A 37 -9.73 -5.57 6.75
CA GLU A 37 -9.48 -5.38 5.32
C GLU A 37 -10.80 -5.02 4.63
N LYS A 38 -10.75 -4.43 3.44
CA LYS A 38 -11.99 -3.99 2.78
C LYS A 38 -12.73 -5.23 2.28
N PRO A 39 -14.05 -5.35 2.54
CA PRO A 39 -14.80 -6.54 2.18
C PRO A 39 -14.63 -6.96 0.71
N VAL A 40 -14.80 -8.26 0.48
CA VAL A 40 -14.69 -8.88 -0.83
C VAL A 40 -15.97 -9.66 -1.07
N ALA A 41 -16.52 -9.55 -2.29
CA ALA A 41 -17.68 -10.37 -2.67
C ALA A 41 -17.32 -11.88 -2.60
N ALA A 42 -18.30 -12.70 -2.26
CA ALA A 42 -18.08 -14.13 -2.04
C ALA A 42 -17.68 -14.88 -3.32
N ASP A 43 -18.16 -14.41 -4.47
CA ASP A 43 -17.92 -14.95 -5.81
C ASP A 43 -16.71 -14.32 -6.53
N ALA A 44 -15.98 -13.43 -5.86
CA ALA A 44 -14.88 -12.71 -6.46
C ALA A 44 -13.71 -13.65 -6.81
N ARG A 45 -13.05 -13.40 -7.95
CA ARG A 45 -11.92 -14.22 -8.40
C ARG A 45 -10.67 -13.94 -7.55
N ARG A 46 -10.31 -14.91 -6.72
CA ARG A 46 -9.13 -14.88 -5.86
C ARG A 46 -8.02 -15.79 -6.40
N ILE A 47 -6.77 -15.44 -6.07
CA ILE A 47 -5.57 -16.20 -6.44
C ILE A 47 -4.73 -16.36 -5.17
N ASP A 48 -4.37 -17.60 -4.85
CA ASP A 48 -3.48 -17.90 -3.72
C ASP A 48 -2.07 -17.39 -3.99
N LEU A 49 -1.49 -16.71 -2.99
CA LEU A 49 -0.08 -16.34 -3.00
C LEU A 49 0.77 -17.46 -2.40
N VAL A 50 2.06 -17.43 -2.72
CA VAL A 50 3.02 -18.43 -2.21
C VAL A 50 3.21 -18.19 -0.71
N ALA A 51 2.80 -19.16 0.10
CA ALA A 51 2.92 -19.09 1.55
C ALA A 51 4.38 -18.98 2.02
N LYS A 52 4.59 -18.28 3.14
CA LYS A 52 5.91 -18.01 3.74
C LYS A 52 6.78 -19.25 3.91
N ASP A 53 6.20 -20.37 4.36
CA ASP A 53 6.95 -21.60 4.63
C ASP A 53 7.42 -22.32 3.36
N SER A 54 6.81 -21.98 2.23
CA SER A 54 7.15 -22.49 0.90
C SER A 54 8.21 -21.67 0.20
N TRP A 55 8.62 -20.54 0.77
CA TRP A 55 9.64 -19.69 0.17
C TRP A 55 11.00 -20.38 0.09
N ARG A 56 11.67 -20.26 -1.06
CA ARG A 56 12.97 -20.84 -1.41
C ARG A 56 13.84 -19.78 -2.05
N GLY A 57 15.14 -19.81 -1.77
CA GLY A 57 16.09 -18.97 -2.51
C GLY A 57 16.12 -17.49 -2.14
N PHE A 58 15.47 -17.07 -1.05
CA PHE A 58 15.73 -15.75 -0.44
C PHE A 58 17.10 -15.79 0.24
N SER A 59 18.17 -15.58 -0.51
CA SER A 59 19.52 -15.45 0.03
C SER A 59 19.63 -14.10 0.73
N GLY A 60 19.44 -14.13 2.05
CA GLY A 60 19.33 -12.98 2.93
C GLY A 60 20.41 -11.92 2.72
N LEU A 61 19.98 -10.80 2.16
CA LEU A 61 20.60 -9.51 2.46
C LEU A 61 20.28 -9.21 3.92
N ASP A 62 21.30 -9.06 4.76
CA ASP A 62 21.08 -8.62 6.13
C ASP A 62 20.54 -7.18 6.15
N LEU A 63 19.96 -6.78 7.28
CA LEU A 63 19.30 -5.48 7.39
C LEU A 63 20.27 -4.31 7.19
N ILE A 64 21.53 -4.43 7.62
CA ILE A 64 22.53 -3.36 7.47
C ILE A 64 22.82 -3.18 5.99
N SER A 65 23.14 -4.29 5.29
CA SER A 65 23.39 -4.27 3.85
C SER A 65 22.18 -3.74 3.05
N ALA A 66 20.95 -4.08 3.47
CA ALA A 66 19.73 -3.56 2.85
C ALA A 66 19.58 -2.04 3.01
N ILE A 67 19.86 -1.49 4.19
CA ILE A 67 19.79 -0.05 4.45
C ILE A 67 20.89 0.70 3.68
N GLU A 68 22.12 0.18 3.71
CA GLU A 68 23.28 0.80 3.03
C GLU A 68 23.12 0.77 1.50
N GLY A 69 22.57 -0.31 0.96
CA GLY A 69 22.33 -0.52 -0.47
C GLY A 69 21.08 0.18 -1.02
N ARG A 70 20.11 0.55 -0.16
CA ARG A 70 18.82 1.12 -0.59
C ARG A 70 19.01 2.39 -1.42
N ARG A 71 18.50 2.39 -2.65
CA ARG A 71 18.42 3.57 -3.53
C ARG A 71 17.04 3.66 -4.18
N SER A 72 16.69 4.84 -4.70
CA SER A 72 15.47 5.01 -5.49
C SER A 72 15.75 4.69 -6.95
N HIS A 73 15.22 3.58 -7.44
CA HIS A 73 15.41 3.11 -8.81
C HIS A 73 14.24 3.50 -9.70
N ARG A 74 14.54 4.14 -10.83
CA ARG A 74 13.57 4.56 -11.86
C ARG A 74 13.85 3.91 -13.22
N SER A 75 14.69 2.89 -13.23
CA SER A 75 15.04 2.09 -14.39
C SER A 75 15.08 0.65 -13.94
N PHE A 76 14.41 -0.23 -14.69
CA PHE A 76 14.24 -1.64 -14.36
C PHE A 76 14.63 -2.49 -15.57
N MET A 77 15.16 -3.68 -15.31
CA MET A 77 15.38 -4.68 -16.34
C MET A 77 14.03 -5.22 -16.85
N ARG A 78 14.01 -5.75 -18.07
CA ARG A 78 12.80 -6.36 -18.67
C ARG A 78 12.60 -7.82 -18.21
N GLU A 79 12.91 -8.09 -16.96
CA GLU A 79 12.76 -9.41 -16.34
C GLU A 79 11.43 -9.48 -15.58
N PRO A 80 10.69 -10.60 -15.66
CA PRO A 80 9.49 -10.78 -14.86
C PRO A 80 9.84 -10.94 -13.38
N LEU A 81 8.96 -10.45 -12.51
CA LEU A 81 9.00 -10.82 -11.10
C LEU A 81 8.36 -12.19 -10.93
N LYS A 82 8.89 -13.05 -10.05
CA LYS A 82 8.24 -14.32 -9.72
C LYS A 82 7.04 -14.08 -8.81
N LEU A 83 6.01 -14.92 -8.91
CA LEU A 83 4.87 -14.87 -7.99
C LEU A 83 5.31 -15.02 -6.53
N GLU A 84 6.32 -15.85 -6.26
CA GLU A 84 6.94 -16.01 -4.95
C GLU A 84 7.55 -14.71 -4.41
N GLU A 85 8.29 -13.97 -5.24
CA GLU A 85 8.88 -12.68 -4.88
C GLU A 85 7.78 -11.65 -4.61
N LEU A 86 6.73 -11.60 -5.43
CA LEU A 86 5.56 -10.74 -5.18
C LEU A 86 4.87 -11.10 -3.86
N SER A 87 4.69 -12.38 -3.58
CA SER A 87 4.09 -12.89 -2.34
C SER A 87 4.89 -12.42 -1.12
N PHE A 88 6.22 -12.51 -1.20
CA PHE A 88 7.13 -11.99 -0.18
C PHE A 88 7.00 -10.48 0.04
N LEU A 89 6.98 -9.67 -1.03
CA LEU A 89 6.84 -8.22 -0.91
C LEU A 89 5.49 -7.81 -0.27
N LEU A 90 4.41 -8.49 -0.63
CA LEU A 90 3.07 -8.26 -0.05
C LEU A 90 3.01 -8.67 1.43
N TRP A 91 3.61 -9.81 1.78
CA TRP A 91 3.76 -10.20 3.16
C TRP A 91 4.60 -9.18 3.94
N ALA A 92 5.74 -8.75 3.40
CA ALA A 92 6.61 -7.78 4.08
C ALA A 92 5.85 -6.46 4.36
N THR A 93 5.08 -5.97 3.39
CA THR A 93 4.40 -4.67 3.49
C THR A 93 3.09 -4.72 4.28
N GLN A 94 2.31 -5.80 4.19
CA GLN A 94 0.94 -5.85 4.74
C GLN A 94 0.56 -7.18 5.40
N GLY A 95 1.48 -8.15 5.48
CA GLY A 95 1.22 -9.45 6.09
C GLY A 95 0.79 -9.36 7.55
N ILE A 96 -0.25 -10.12 7.90
CA ILE A 96 -0.77 -10.25 9.26
C ILE A 96 0.04 -11.33 9.99
N ARG A 97 0.58 -10.98 11.16
CA ARG A 97 1.29 -11.90 12.07
C ARG A 97 0.34 -12.56 13.06
N GLN A 98 -0.66 -11.80 13.51
CA GLN A 98 -1.65 -12.26 14.49
C GLN A 98 -2.89 -11.38 14.42
N ILE A 99 -4.07 -12.00 14.49
CA ILE A 99 -5.34 -11.30 14.73
C ILE A 99 -5.61 -11.38 16.24
N ALA A 100 -5.61 -10.23 16.91
CA ALA A 100 -5.80 -10.15 18.36
C ALA A 100 -7.27 -9.92 18.75
N SER A 101 -8.04 -9.24 17.89
CA SER A 101 -9.48 -9.03 18.05
C SER A 101 -10.11 -8.66 16.71
N LEU A 102 -11.44 -8.47 16.70
CA LEU A 102 -12.17 -7.97 15.53
C LEU A 102 -11.64 -6.62 15.00
N SER A 103 -11.02 -5.81 15.86
CA SER A 103 -10.53 -4.46 15.54
C SER A 103 -9.01 -4.36 15.45
N THR A 104 -8.27 -5.45 15.72
CA THR A 104 -6.83 -5.38 15.94
C THR A 104 -6.12 -6.57 15.33
N ALA A 105 -5.25 -6.28 14.38
CA ALA A 105 -4.28 -7.22 13.82
C ALA A 105 -2.88 -6.64 13.94
N PHE A 106 -1.89 -7.49 14.24
CA PHE A 106 -0.50 -7.12 14.23
C PHE A 106 0.09 -7.42 12.86
N ARG A 107 0.44 -6.39 12.08
CA ARG A 107 1.11 -6.56 10.78
C ARG A 107 2.62 -6.43 10.88
N ASN A 108 3.32 -6.79 9.80
CA ASN A 108 4.77 -6.62 9.69
C ASN A 108 5.22 -5.15 9.67
N VAL A 109 4.32 -4.25 9.29
CA VAL A 109 4.53 -2.79 9.31
C VAL A 109 3.76 -2.18 10.49
N PRO A 110 4.36 -1.28 11.28
CA PRO A 110 3.65 -0.60 12.37
C PRO A 110 2.57 0.34 11.82
N SER A 111 1.48 0.47 12.58
CA SER A 111 0.41 1.43 12.31
C SER A 111 -0.08 2.04 13.61
N ALA A 112 -0.42 3.33 13.59
CA ALA A 112 -0.96 4.01 14.76
C ALA A 112 -2.18 3.25 15.29
N GLY A 113 -2.13 2.84 16.56
CA GLY A 113 -3.21 2.10 17.22
C GLY A 113 -3.58 0.76 16.56
N CYS A 114 -2.69 0.18 15.76
CA CYS A 114 -2.93 -1.03 14.94
C CYS A 114 -4.14 -0.90 14.00
N ARG A 115 -4.39 0.31 13.47
CA ARG A 115 -5.60 0.59 12.67
C ARG A 115 -5.49 0.22 11.21
N HIS A 116 -4.27 0.21 10.64
CA HIS A 116 -3.98 -0.28 9.30
C HIS A 116 -4.96 0.26 8.23
N ALA A 117 -4.99 1.58 8.07
CA ALA A 117 -5.92 2.27 7.17
C ALA A 117 -5.66 2.03 5.67
N LEU A 118 -4.52 1.44 5.32
CA LEU A 118 -4.10 1.26 3.93
C LEU A 118 -4.64 -0.04 3.33
N GLU A 119 -5.14 0.04 2.10
CA GLU A 119 -5.27 -1.11 1.19
C GLU A 119 -4.08 -1.13 0.22
N THR A 120 -3.82 -2.27 -0.42
CA THR A 120 -2.73 -2.41 -1.39
C THR A 120 -3.28 -2.92 -2.71
N TYR A 121 -3.23 -2.06 -3.71
CA TYR A 121 -3.53 -2.38 -5.09
C TYR A 121 -2.23 -2.59 -5.87
N LEU A 122 -2.31 -3.42 -6.91
CA LEU A 122 -1.19 -3.78 -7.76
C LEU A 122 -1.57 -3.60 -9.22
N CYS A 123 -0.86 -2.72 -9.91
CA CYS A 123 -0.84 -2.72 -11.36
C CYS A 123 0.21 -3.75 -11.81
N VAL A 124 -0.23 -4.96 -12.16
CA VAL A 124 0.64 -6.06 -12.57
C VAL A 124 0.80 -6.02 -14.08
N LEU A 125 2.05 -5.95 -14.55
CA LEU A 125 2.39 -5.90 -15.98
C LEU A 125 3.25 -7.08 -16.43
N ASN A 126 4.11 -7.62 -15.57
CA ASN A 126 5.02 -8.71 -15.91
C ASN A 126 5.41 -9.56 -14.70
N VAL A 127 4.49 -10.41 -14.21
CA VAL A 127 4.74 -11.33 -13.09
C VAL A 127 4.51 -12.76 -13.57
N THR A 128 5.50 -13.65 -13.39
CA THR A 128 5.36 -15.05 -13.81
C THR A 128 4.24 -15.74 -13.04
N GLY A 129 3.30 -16.34 -13.76
CA GLY A 129 2.14 -17.04 -13.18
C GLY A 129 0.94 -16.13 -12.88
N LEU A 130 1.01 -14.85 -13.25
CA LEU A 130 -0.07 -13.89 -13.08
C LEU A 130 -0.32 -13.13 -14.38
N GLU A 131 -1.57 -13.11 -14.84
CA GLU A 131 -1.96 -12.33 -16.00
C GLU A 131 -1.82 -10.84 -15.72
N PRO A 132 -1.39 -10.01 -16.69
CA PRO A 132 -1.42 -8.56 -16.54
C PRO A 132 -2.81 -8.06 -16.15
N GLY A 133 -2.88 -7.12 -15.22
CA GLY A 133 -4.14 -6.64 -14.68
C GLY A 133 -4.01 -5.87 -13.39
N LEU A 134 -5.14 -5.34 -12.94
CA LEU A 134 -5.28 -4.69 -11.65
C LEU A 134 -5.71 -5.73 -10.60
N TYR A 135 -4.97 -5.76 -9.50
CA TYR A 135 -5.24 -6.65 -8.37
C TYR A 135 -5.31 -5.87 -7.07
N ARG A 136 -6.00 -6.42 -6.06
CA ARG A 136 -5.96 -5.94 -4.68
C ARG A 136 -5.47 -7.07 -3.78
N TYR A 137 -4.58 -6.76 -2.85
CA TYR A 137 -4.09 -7.73 -1.87
C TYR A 137 -5.06 -7.88 -0.71
N LEU A 138 -5.34 -9.14 -0.35
CA LEU A 138 -6.16 -9.55 0.79
C LEU A 138 -5.23 -10.06 1.90
N PRO A 139 -4.89 -9.21 2.91
CA PRO A 139 -3.91 -9.57 3.93
C PRO A 139 -4.38 -10.66 4.90
N VAL A 140 -5.68 -10.89 5.07
CA VAL A 140 -6.20 -11.94 5.97
C VAL A 140 -5.93 -13.34 5.41
N GLU A 141 -6.32 -13.60 4.17
CA GLU A 141 -6.12 -14.90 3.53
C GLU A 141 -4.78 -15.03 2.80
N HIS A 142 -4.01 -13.94 2.68
CA HIS A 142 -2.80 -13.87 1.86
C HIS A 142 -3.10 -14.25 0.39
N GLN A 143 -4.03 -13.51 -0.22
CA GLN A 143 -4.50 -13.75 -1.59
C GLN A 143 -4.49 -12.47 -2.41
N LEU A 144 -4.57 -12.61 -3.74
CA LEU A 144 -4.88 -11.52 -4.65
C LEU A 144 -6.33 -11.62 -5.12
N LEU A 145 -7.06 -10.52 -5.00
CA LEU A 145 -8.33 -10.30 -5.68
C LEU A 145 -8.05 -9.72 -7.06
N THR A 146 -8.60 -10.35 -8.12
CA THR A 146 -8.57 -9.77 -9.48
C THR A 146 -9.63 -8.67 -9.58
N ILE A 147 -9.22 -7.44 -9.91
CA ILE A 147 -10.14 -6.30 -10.11
C ILE A 147 -10.47 -6.14 -11.60
N SER A 148 -9.45 -6.04 -12.45
CA SER A 148 -9.62 -5.93 -13.90
C SER A 148 -8.43 -6.52 -14.66
N ARG A 149 -8.63 -6.82 -15.94
CA ARG A 149 -7.59 -7.35 -16.85
C ARG A 149 -7.55 -6.55 -18.15
N GLU A 150 -7.74 -5.25 -18.05
CA GLU A 150 -7.77 -4.36 -19.21
C GLU A 150 -6.40 -4.28 -19.88
N GLY A 151 -6.38 -4.32 -21.22
CA GLY A 151 -5.14 -4.35 -22.01
C GLY A 151 -4.34 -3.03 -22.02
N ASN A 152 -4.96 -1.90 -21.63
CA ASN A 152 -4.35 -0.57 -21.63
C ASN A 152 -3.81 -0.13 -20.25
N LEU A 153 -3.64 -1.06 -19.31
CA LEU A 153 -3.24 -0.76 -17.92
C LEU A 153 -1.94 0.06 -17.84
N ALA A 154 -0.93 -0.28 -18.64
CA ALA A 154 0.36 0.43 -18.64
C ALA A 154 0.21 1.90 -19.08
N GLU A 155 -0.63 2.16 -20.09
CA GLU A 155 -0.88 3.50 -20.62
C GLU A 155 -1.67 4.35 -19.62
N ARG A 156 -2.73 3.78 -19.03
CA ARG A 156 -3.52 4.43 -17.98
C ARG A 156 -2.67 4.74 -16.75
N LEU A 157 -1.83 3.80 -16.31
CA LEU A 157 -0.90 4.00 -15.19
C LEU A 157 0.09 5.13 -15.48
N ALA A 158 0.68 5.17 -16.68
CA ALA A 158 1.61 6.25 -17.04
C ALA A 158 0.92 7.63 -17.07
N ALA A 159 -0.31 7.70 -17.58
CA ALA A 159 -1.10 8.93 -17.59
C ALA A 159 -1.44 9.39 -16.17
N ALA A 160 -1.96 8.49 -15.34
CA ALA A 160 -2.27 8.76 -13.94
C ALA A 160 -1.01 9.10 -13.11
N ALA A 161 0.17 8.62 -13.50
CA ALA A 161 1.45 8.98 -12.88
C ALA A 161 2.08 10.27 -13.43
N LEU A 162 1.31 11.16 -14.07
CA LEU A 162 1.78 12.43 -14.65
C LEU A 162 2.93 12.24 -15.67
N GLY A 163 2.85 11.18 -16.47
CA GLY A 163 3.86 10.87 -17.49
C GLY A 163 5.15 10.25 -16.95
N GLN A 164 5.19 9.86 -15.67
CA GLN A 164 6.33 9.11 -15.10
C GLN A 164 6.34 7.66 -15.62
N VAL A 165 6.79 7.47 -16.86
CA VAL A 165 6.71 6.20 -17.58
C VAL A 165 7.45 5.02 -16.93
N PHE A 166 8.34 5.27 -15.96
CA PHE A 166 9.05 4.18 -15.28
C PHE A 166 8.13 3.32 -14.41
N LEU A 167 6.99 3.84 -13.92
CA LEU A 167 5.99 3.04 -13.21
C LEU A 167 5.38 1.98 -14.14
N ALA A 168 5.08 2.36 -15.38
CA ALA A 168 4.53 1.50 -16.41
C ALA A 168 5.57 0.58 -17.10
N LYS A 169 6.85 0.69 -16.74
CA LYS A 169 7.93 -0.20 -17.21
C LYS A 169 8.31 -1.25 -16.17
N ALA A 170 7.89 -1.07 -14.92
CA ALA A 170 8.15 -2.03 -13.86
C ALA A 170 7.23 -3.26 -14.00
N PRO A 171 7.69 -4.45 -13.62
CA PRO A 171 6.87 -5.65 -13.52
C PRO A 171 5.56 -5.47 -12.75
N VAL A 172 5.60 -4.69 -11.68
CA VAL A 172 4.44 -4.38 -10.84
C VAL A 172 4.58 -3.00 -10.24
N THR A 173 3.47 -2.27 -10.12
CA THR A 173 3.39 -1.04 -9.31
C THR A 173 2.45 -1.25 -8.15
N PHE A 174 2.98 -1.06 -6.93
CA PHE A 174 2.20 -0.99 -5.71
C PHE A 174 1.54 0.38 -5.64
N VAL A 175 0.24 0.39 -5.37
CA VAL A 175 -0.55 1.60 -5.17
C VAL A 175 -1.28 1.44 -3.85
N TRP A 176 -0.93 2.27 -2.88
CA TRP A 176 -1.59 2.29 -1.58
C TRP A 176 -2.71 3.32 -1.62
N THR A 177 -3.92 2.85 -1.36
CA THR A 177 -5.07 3.70 -1.02
C THR A 177 -5.20 3.75 0.49
N THR A 178 -5.98 4.71 0.98
CA THR A 178 -6.37 4.78 2.39
C THR A 178 -7.88 4.78 2.49
N ILE A 179 -8.40 4.08 3.51
CA ILE A 179 -9.78 4.22 4.00
C ILE A 179 -9.67 4.99 5.32
N PRO A 180 -9.82 6.34 5.31
CA PRO A 180 -9.51 7.18 6.46
C PRO A 180 -10.29 6.78 7.73
N TYR A 181 -11.55 6.37 7.56
CA TYR A 181 -12.42 5.98 8.66
C TYR A 181 -11.81 4.88 9.55
N ARG A 182 -10.98 3.98 9.02
CA ARG A 182 -10.28 2.99 9.84
C ARG A 182 -9.44 3.63 10.94
N MET A 183 -8.80 4.75 10.66
CA MET A 183 -7.97 5.48 11.60
C MET A 183 -8.79 6.51 12.40
N GLU A 184 -9.75 7.20 11.75
CA GLU A 184 -10.63 8.20 12.36
C GLU A 184 -11.52 7.60 13.45
N TRP A 185 -11.97 6.36 13.27
CA TRP A 185 -12.72 5.62 14.30
C TRP A 185 -12.04 5.68 15.68
N ARG A 186 -10.70 5.71 15.71
CA ARG A 186 -9.91 5.86 16.94
C ARG A 186 -9.42 7.28 17.22
N TYR A 187 -9.04 8.02 16.18
CA TYR A 187 -8.26 9.25 16.32
C TYR A 187 -8.95 10.52 15.83
N ASP A 188 -10.19 10.44 15.35
CA ASP A 188 -10.92 11.55 14.74
C ASP A 188 -10.03 12.25 13.66
N ILE A 189 -10.14 13.56 13.49
CA ILE A 189 -9.34 14.37 12.56
C ILE A 189 -7.82 14.30 12.80
N ALA A 190 -7.34 13.75 13.93
CA ALA A 190 -5.89 13.50 14.11
C ALA A 190 -5.40 12.29 13.29
N ALA A 191 -6.31 11.51 12.71
CA ALA A 191 -6.03 10.35 11.88
C ALA A 191 -5.15 10.67 10.67
N HIS A 192 -5.43 11.74 9.94
CA HIS A 192 -4.79 11.97 8.63
C HIS A 192 -3.27 12.12 8.72
N LYS A 193 -2.77 12.76 9.78
CA LYS A 193 -1.33 12.85 10.04
C LYS A 193 -0.70 11.47 10.22
N VAL A 194 -1.32 10.61 11.02
CA VAL A 194 -0.76 9.27 11.30
C VAL A 194 -0.94 8.31 10.13
N ILE A 195 -1.96 8.48 9.29
CA ILE A 195 -2.08 7.79 7.99
C ILE A 195 -0.87 8.11 7.10
N ALA A 196 -0.47 9.39 7.00
CA ALA A 196 0.70 9.78 6.23
C ALA A 196 2.01 9.18 6.76
N LEU A 197 2.15 9.02 8.08
CA LEU A 197 3.30 8.34 8.68
C LEU A 197 3.29 6.83 8.36
N ASP A 198 2.13 6.19 8.46
CA ASP A 198 1.94 4.77 8.12
C ASP A 198 2.28 4.49 6.65
N ALA A 199 1.97 5.41 5.74
CA ALA A 199 2.37 5.34 4.33
C ALA A 199 3.91 5.32 4.16
N GLY A 200 4.62 6.12 4.97
CA GLY A 200 6.08 6.09 5.04
C GLY A 200 6.63 4.75 5.57
N HIS A 201 6.01 4.21 6.63
CA HIS A 201 6.40 2.92 7.20
C HIS A 201 6.29 1.78 6.18
N VAL A 202 5.15 1.69 5.48
CA VAL A 202 4.91 0.61 4.52
C VAL A 202 5.87 0.70 3.33
N CYS A 203 6.08 1.91 2.80
CA CYS A 203 6.95 2.07 1.63
C CYS A 203 8.41 1.82 1.97
N GLN A 204 8.89 2.24 3.14
CA GLN A 204 10.25 1.92 3.57
C GLN A 204 10.43 0.40 3.73
N ASN A 205 9.42 -0.31 4.20
CA ASN A 205 9.50 -1.78 4.26
C ASN A 205 9.53 -2.40 2.86
N LEU A 206 8.80 -1.84 1.88
CA LEU A 206 8.90 -2.26 0.48
C LEU A 206 10.30 -2.03 -0.08
N TYR A 207 10.93 -0.89 0.22
CA TYR A 207 12.31 -0.60 -0.19
C TYR A 207 13.29 -1.66 0.29
N LEU A 208 13.23 -2.02 1.58
CA LEU A 208 14.13 -3.00 2.18
C LEU A 208 13.84 -4.42 1.68
N ALA A 209 12.56 -4.79 1.56
CA ALA A 209 12.15 -6.08 1.02
C ALA A 209 12.56 -6.22 -0.45
N SER A 210 12.41 -5.18 -1.27
CA SER A 210 12.86 -5.17 -2.66
C SER A 210 14.37 -5.43 -2.75
N ALA A 211 15.17 -4.77 -1.93
CA ALA A 211 16.61 -4.96 -1.90
C ALA A 211 16.99 -6.42 -1.56
N ALA A 212 16.26 -7.07 -0.66
CA ALA A 212 16.49 -8.46 -0.26
C ALA A 212 16.28 -9.48 -1.39
N ILE A 213 15.57 -9.12 -2.45
CA ILE A 213 15.33 -9.96 -3.64
C ILE A 213 16.02 -9.42 -4.90
N GLY A 214 17.00 -8.53 -4.75
CA GLY A 214 17.71 -7.93 -5.89
C GLY A 214 16.84 -7.02 -6.78
N CYS A 215 15.72 -6.55 -6.25
CA CYS A 215 14.85 -5.58 -6.88
C CYS A 215 15.08 -4.18 -6.31
N GLY A 216 14.66 -3.17 -7.07
CA GLY A 216 14.59 -1.79 -6.62
C GLY A 216 13.17 -1.24 -6.70
N THR A 217 12.96 -0.11 -6.04
CA THR A 217 11.73 0.65 -6.10
C THR A 217 12.00 2.15 -6.06
N CYS A 218 11.00 2.96 -6.42
CA CYS A 218 11.02 4.39 -6.20
C CYS A 218 9.66 4.87 -5.71
N ALA A 219 9.59 5.33 -4.46
CA ALA A 219 8.45 6.07 -3.95
C ALA A 219 8.02 7.22 -4.87
N VAL A 220 6.73 7.32 -5.15
CA VAL A 220 6.12 8.40 -5.94
C VAL A 220 4.89 8.91 -5.21
N ALA A 221 4.93 10.19 -4.82
CA ALA A 221 3.79 10.91 -4.25
C ALA A 221 3.23 11.99 -5.21
N ALA A 222 3.81 12.10 -6.41
CA ALA A 222 3.32 12.98 -7.46
C ALA A 222 2.59 12.13 -8.51
N TYR A 223 1.28 12.28 -8.57
CA TYR A 223 0.38 11.60 -9.50
C TYR A 223 -0.88 12.46 -9.68
N HIS A 224 -1.69 12.16 -10.69
CA HIS A 224 -3.00 12.75 -10.88
C HIS A 224 -4.00 11.96 -10.03
N GLN A 225 -4.54 12.59 -8.99
CA GLN A 225 -5.38 11.91 -7.99
C GLN A 225 -6.58 11.23 -8.64
N GLU A 226 -7.37 11.98 -9.40
CA GLU A 226 -8.62 11.53 -10.01
C GLU A 226 -8.40 10.40 -11.03
N LEU A 227 -7.37 10.51 -11.88
CA LEU A 227 -7.05 9.46 -12.85
C LEU A 227 -6.56 8.17 -12.17
N MET A 228 -5.85 8.29 -11.03
CA MET A 228 -5.40 7.11 -10.29
C MET A 228 -6.56 6.46 -9.55
N ASP A 229 -7.43 7.24 -8.91
CA ASP A 229 -8.62 6.73 -8.23
C ASP A 229 -9.58 6.05 -9.21
N GLU A 230 -9.79 6.64 -10.39
CA GLU A 230 -10.54 6.04 -11.50
C GLU A 230 -9.89 4.74 -11.99
N LEU A 231 -8.55 4.70 -12.11
CA LEU A 231 -7.82 3.49 -12.49
C LEU A 231 -8.06 2.35 -11.50
N LEU A 232 -8.06 2.66 -10.20
CA LEU A 232 -8.27 1.68 -9.14
C LEU A 232 -9.74 1.30 -8.93
N GLY A 233 -10.67 2.12 -9.44
CA GLY A 233 -12.10 1.97 -9.20
C GLY A 233 -12.50 2.32 -7.76
N VAL A 234 -11.82 3.28 -7.15
CA VAL A 234 -12.16 3.83 -5.82
C VAL A 234 -12.89 5.17 -5.98
N ASP A 235 -13.66 5.58 -4.96
CA ASP A 235 -14.56 6.73 -5.05
C ASP A 235 -13.86 8.10 -4.97
N GLY A 236 -12.64 8.16 -4.41
CA GLY A 236 -11.89 9.40 -4.25
C GLY A 236 -12.30 10.22 -3.01
N ASP A 237 -13.21 9.70 -2.17
CA ASP A 237 -13.77 10.36 -0.98
C ASP A 237 -13.53 9.51 0.28
N ASP A 238 -14.20 8.36 0.39
CA ASP A 238 -14.06 7.39 1.49
C ASP A 238 -12.89 6.43 1.27
N GLU A 239 -12.47 6.24 0.01
CA GLU A 239 -11.21 5.59 -0.34
C GLU A 239 -10.52 6.30 -1.50
N PHE A 240 -9.24 6.65 -1.29
CA PHE A 240 -8.45 7.35 -2.30
C PHE A 240 -6.98 6.94 -2.26
N THR A 241 -6.32 7.08 -3.40
CA THR A 241 -4.89 6.84 -3.57
C THR A 241 -4.09 7.79 -2.70
N LEU A 242 -3.03 7.27 -2.08
CA LEU A 242 -2.12 8.05 -1.23
C LEU A 242 -0.67 7.99 -1.73
N TYR A 243 -0.23 6.84 -2.25
CA TYR A 243 1.20 6.61 -2.51
C TYR A 243 1.46 5.48 -3.51
N LEU A 244 2.49 5.62 -4.35
CA LEU A 244 2.85 4.61 -5.34
C LEU A 244 4.32 4.17 -5.21
N ALA A 245 4.59 2.94 -5.61
CA ALA A 245 5.93 2.39 -5.67
C ALA A 245 6.03 1.25 -6.71
N PRO A 246 6.65 1.48 -7.89
CA PRO A 246 7.01 0.40 -8.81
C PRO A 246 8.09 -0.49 -8.24
N VAL A 247 8.04 -1.79 -8.53
CA VAL A 247 9.08 -2.75 -8.15
C VAL A 247 9.51 -3.53 -9.37
N GLY A 248 10.82 -3.66 -9.54
CA GLY A 248 11.43 -4.45 -10.59
C GLY A 248 12.90 -4.72 -10.35
N ARG A 249 13.45 -5.65 -11.12
CA ARG A 249 14.87 -6.03 -11.09
C ARG A 249 15.74 -4.85 -11.54
N VAL A 250 16.87 -4.62 -10.86
CA VAL A 250 17.80 -3.49 -11.09
C VAL A 250 19.24 -3.93 -11.34
#